data_AF-A0A1H8CHE9-F1
#
_entry.id   AF-A0A1H8CHE9-F1
#
_cell.length_a   1.000
_cell.length_b   1.000
_cell.length_c   1.000
_cell.angle_alpha   90.00
_cell.angle_beta   90.00
_cell.angle_gamma   90.00
#
_symmetry.space_group_name_H-M   'P 1'
#
loop_
_entity.id
_entity.type
_entity.pdbx_description
1 polymer ?
#
loop_
_entity_poly.entity_id
_entity_poly.type
_entity_poly.pdbx_seq_one_letter_code
_entity_poly.pdbx_strand_id
1 'polypeptide(L)'
;MDISSREEILNDLQRSFETYMNQFNLDDIGIYEEQGQGNTYYIGYTVKKDGRTYHIHTPYHQNEHGGFTSGKKEWTVEPDDPNKEDLSGYDDLESVLRDI
;
A
#
# COMPACT_ATOMS: atom_id res chain seq x y z
N MET A 1 -12.90 -16.00 2.13
CA MET A 1 -12.42 -14.65 1.76
C MET A 1 -12.97 -13.74 2.82
N ASP A 2 -12.09 -13.08 3.56
CA ASP A 2 -12.52 -12.09 4.54
C ASP A 2 -12.92 -10.82 3.77
N ILE A 3 -14.13 -10.34 4.06
CA ILE A 3 -14.65 -9.08 3.55
C ILE A 3 -14.37 -8.05 4.62
N SER A 4 -13.60 -7.02 4.29
CA SER A 4 -13.31 -5.91 5.18
C SER A 4 -13.96 -4.64 4.63
N SER A 5 -14.42 -3.78 5.51
CA SER A 5 -14.78 -2.41 5.15
C SER A 5 -13.52 -1.60 4.85
N ARG A 6 -13.67 -0.53 4.07
CA ARG A 6 -12.60 0.45 3.83
C ARG A 6 -12.00 0.94 5.16
N GLU A 7 -12.85 1.30 6.12
CA GLU A 7 -12.42 1.84 7.41
C GLU A 7 -11.59 0.83 8.21
N GLU A 8 -11.95 -0.46 8.20
CA GLU A 8 -11.15 -1.51 8.85
C GLU A 8 -9.75 -1.62 8.23
N ILE A 9 -9.67 -1.64 6.90
CA ILE A 9 -8.38 -1.69 6.19
C ILE A 9 -7.52 -0.47 6.55
N LEU A 10 -8.10 0.73 6.49
CA LEU A 10 -7.37 1.96 6.79
C LEU A 10 -6.90 2.03 8.25
N ASN A 11 -7.74 1.61 9.19
CA ASN A 11 -7.38 1.57 10.61
C ASN A 11 -6.23 0.58 10.86
N ASP A 12 -6.24 -0.58 10.20
CA ASP A 12 -5.17 -1.57 10.32
C ASP A 12 -3.84 -1.06 9.74
N LEU A 13 -3.89 -0.37 8.60
CA LEU A 13 -2.69 0.25 8.01
C LEU A 13 -2.12 1.33 8.94
N GLN A 14 -2.97 2.21 9.47
CA GLN A 14 -2.58 3.32 10.36
C GLN A 14 -1.93 2.85 11.66
N ARG A 15 -2.41 1.73 12.25
CA ARG A 15 -1.81 1.14 13.46
C ARG A 15 -0.33 0.79 13.27
N SER A 16 0.11 0.55 12.04
CA SER A 16 1.47 0.13 11.74
C SER A 16 2.44 1.30 11.47
N PHE A 17 1.94 2.54 11.37
CA PHE A 17 2.72 3.71 10.96
C PHE A 17 3.97 3.93 11.83
N GLU A 18 3.78 4.04 13.14
CA GLU A 18 4.87 4.30 14.08
C GLU A 18 5.90 3.16 14.07
N THR A 19 5.43 1.92 13.96
CA THR A 19 6.33 0.74 13.89
C THR A 19 7.20 0.81 12.64
N TYR A 20 6.61 1.06 11.47
CA TYR A 20 7.35 1.11 10.21
C TYR A 20 8.27 2.32 10.09
N MET A 21 7.84 3.50 10.53
CA MET A 21 8.71 4.68 10.56
C MET A 21 9.99 4.40 11.35
N ASN A 22 9.85 3.84 12.55
CA ASN A 22 11.00 3.56 13.41
C ASN A 22 11.85 2.40 12.89
N GLN A 23 11.23 1.31 12.43
CA GLN A 23 11.94 0.10 12.00
C GLN A 23 12.72 0.30 10.69
N PHE A 24 12.16 1.06 9.75
CA PHE A 24 12.74 1.24 8.41
C PHE A 24 13.34 2.63 8.18
N ASN A 25 13.37 3.45 9.23
CA ASN A 25 13.89 4.83 9.20
C ASN A 25 13.23 5.65 8.09
N LEU A 26 11.90 5.67 8.08
CA LEU A 26 11.11 6.44 7.12
C LEU A 26 11.00 7.89 7.60
N ASP A 27 11.07 8.83 6.67
CA ASP A 27 10.89 10.26 6.96
C ASP A 27 9.41 10.59 7.26
N ASP A 28 8.51 9.92 6.55
CA ASP A 28 7.06 10.13 6.62
C ASP A 28 6.32 8.89 6.12
N ILE A 29 5.12 8.64 6.64
CA ILE A 29 4.22 7.58 6.17
C ILE A 29 2.77 8.06 6.22
N GLY A 30 2.03 7.85 5.15
CA GLY A 30 0.62 8.16 5.03
C GLY A 30 -0.15 7.05 4.32
N ILE A 31 -1.47 7.15 4.29
CA ILE A 31 -2.31 6.23 3.51
C ILE A 31 -2.24 6.60 2.03
N TYR A 32 -2.13 5.58 1.18
CA TYR A 32 -2.35 5.69 -0.25
C TYR A 32 -3.63 4.94 -0.64
N GLU A 33 -4.45 5.58 -1.48
CA GLU A 33 -5.67 5.00 -2.03
C GLU A 33 -5.85 5.48 -3.46
N GLU A 34 -6.12 4.54 -4.38
CA GLU A 34 -6.41 4.85 -5.77
C GLU A 34 -7.46 3.90 -6.34
N GLN A 35 -8.40 4.45 -7.11
CA GLN A 35 -9.35 3.65 -7.85
C GLN A 35 -8.74 3.21 -9.18
N GLY A 36 -8.57 1.90 -9.33
CA GLY A 36 -8.12 1.26 -10.56
C GLY A 36 -9.24 1.04 -11.57
N GLN A 37 -8.96 0.23 -12.59
CA GLN A 37 -9.97 -0.13 -13.59
C GLN A 37 -11.03 -1.09 -13.03
N GLY A 38 -12.29 -0.85 -13.42
CA GLY A 38 -13.43 -1.65 -13.00
C GLY A 38 -13.69 -1.54 -11.49
N ASN A 39 -13.67 -2.69 -10.81
CA ASN A 39 -13.89 -2.78 -9.36
C ASN A 39 -12.58 -2.94 -8.57
N THR A 40 -11.44 -2.66 -9.20
CA THR A 40 -10.12 -2.73 -8.55
C THR A 40 -9.84 -1.44 -7.80
N TYR A 41 -9.31 -1.58 -6.59
CA TYR A 41 -8.97 -0.47 -5.73
C TYR A 41 -7.63 -0.75 -5.07
N TYR A 42 -6.66 0.14 -5.23
CA TYR A 42 -5.33 0.01 -4.66
C TYR A 42 -5.28 0.72 -3.32
N ILE A 43 -4.83 0.01 -2.29
CA ILE A 43 -4.70 0.58 -0.94
C ILE A 43 -3.33 0.21 -0.39
N GLY A 44 -2.70 1.17 0.28
CA GLY A 44 -1.47 0.94 1.01
C GLY A 44 -0.92 2.23 1.60
N TYR A 45 0.33 2.53 1.31
CA TYR A 45 1.09 3.62 1.92
C TYR A 45 1.68 4.58 0.89
N THR A 46 1.70 5.86 1.24
CA THR A 46 2.67 6.81 0.67
C THR A 46 3.81 6.93 1.68
N VAL A 47 5.01 6.56 1.28
CA VAL A 47 6.20 6.57 2.14
C VAL A 47 7.17 7.62 1.62
N LYS A 48 7.78 8.39 2.54
CA LYS A 48 8.97 9.18 2.23
C LYS A 48 10.19 8.58 2.90
N LYS A 49 11.28 8.46 2.15
CA LYS A 49 12.57 8.00 2.64
C LYS A 49 13.70 8.63 1.85
N ASP A 50 14.69 9.15 2.56
CA ASP A 50 15.84 9.87 1.98
C ASP A 50 15.40 10.98 1.01
N GLY A 51 14.30 11.67 1.35
CA GLY A 51 13.72 12.73 0.52
C GLY A 51 13.02 12.28 -0.77
N ARG A 52 12.81 10.97 -0.96
CA ARG A 52 12.06 10.39 -2.10
C ARG A 52 10.71 9.88 -1.65
N THR A 53 9.71 9.98 -2.52
CA THR A 53 8.35 9.48 -2.28
C THR A 53 8.14 8.16 -3.03
N TYR A 54 7.47 7.22 -2.38
CA TYR A 54 7.09 5.92 -2.92
C TYR A 54 5.61 5.65 -2.61
N HIS A 55 4.85 5.18 -3.59
CA HIS A 55 3.51 4.63 -3.38
C HIS A 55 3.62 3.11 -3.31
N ILE A 56 3.25 2.53 -2.18
CA ILE A 56 3.31 1.09 -1.94
C ILE A 56 1.89 0.59 -1.76
N HIS A 57 1.41 -0.31 -2.61
CA HIS A 57 0.00 -0.71 -2.57
C HIS A 57 -0.23 -2.16 -2.96
N THR A 58 -1.41 -2.66 -2.61
CA THR A 58 -1.90 -3.98 -2.98
C THR A 58 -3.32 -3.83 -3.54
N PRO A 59 -3.73 -4.66 -4.51
CA PRO A 59 -5.07 -4.61 -5.07
C PRO A 59 -6.12 -5.20 -4.13
N TYR A 60 -7.24 -4.51 -4.01
CA TYR A 60 -8.50 -5.00 -3.46
C TYR A 60 -9.58 -4.99 -4.55
N HIS A 61 -10.56 -5.87 -4.39
CA HIS A 61 -11.77 -5.86 -5.20
C HIS A 61 -12.95 -5.38 -4.37
N GLN A 62 -13.56 -4.27 -4.79
CA GLN A 62 -14.76 -3.73 -4.18
C GLN A 62 -16.00 -4.46 -4.73
N ASN A 63 -16.87 -4.93 -3.84
CA ASN A 63 -18.15 -5.52 -4.22
C ASN A 63 -19.27 -4.45 -4.31
N GLU A 64 -20.44 -4.85 -4.82
CA GLU A 64 -21.59 -3.95 -5.01
C GLU A 64 -22.13 -3.33 -3.70
N HIS A 65 -21.78 -3.91 -2.56
CA HIS A 65 -22.15 -3.43 -1.23
C HIS A 65 -21.06 -2.55 -0.59
N GLY A 66 -20.00 -2.22 -1.33
CA GLY A 66 -18.89 -1.38 -0.86
C GLY A 66 -17.88 -2.09 0.04
N GLY A 67 -18.00 -3.41 0.21
CA GLY A 67 -17.02 -4.22 0.93
C GLY A 67 -15.83 -4.57 0.05
N PHE A 68 -14.66 -4.70 0.65
CA PHE A 68 -13.40 -4.98 -0.01
C PHE A 68 -12.96 -6.41 0.28
N THR A 69 -12.53 -7.10 -0.78
CA THR A 69 -11.85 -8.39 -0.67
C THR A 69 -10.42 -8.22 -1.11
N SER A 70 -9.46 -8.71 -0.31
CA SER A 70 -8.05 -8.72 -0.72
C SER A 70 -7.91 -9.49 -2.03
N GLY A 71 -7.29 -8.87 -3.04
CA GLY A 71 -6.98 -9.54 -4.29
C GLY A 71 -5.84 -10.55 -4.12
N LYS A 72 -4.92 -10.58 -5.08
CA LYS A 72 -3.64 -11.27 -4.90
C LYS A 72 -2.87 -10.55 -3.79
N LYS A 73 -2.36 -11.28 -2.79
CA LYS A 73 -1.49 -10.73 -1.74
C LYS A 73 -0.11 -10.46 -2.33
N GLU A 74 -0.03 -9.40 -3.12
CA GLU A 74 1.16 -8.98 -3.82
C GLU A 74 1.23 -7.47 -3.71
N TRP A 75 2.36 -6.98 -3.21
CA TRP A 75 2.61 -5.56 -3.10
C TRP A 75 3.39 -5.06 -4.31
N THR A 76 3.06 -3.83 -4.70
CA THR A 76 3.76 -3.05 -5.71
C THR A 76 4.34 -1.81 -5.05
N VAL A 77 5.53 -1.39 -5.46
CA VAL A 77 6.12 -0.09 -5.16
C VAL A 77 6.33 0.71 -6.42
N GLU A 78 5.80 1.93 -6.41
CA GLU A 78 5.86 2.91 -7.49
C GLU A 78 6.63 4.11 -6.96
N PRO A 79 7.88 4.32 -7.39
CA PRO A 79 8.61 5.54 -7.06
C PRO A 79 7.96 6.76 -7.73
N ASP A 80 7.88 7.88 -7.02
CA ASP A 80 7.47 9.18 -7.58
C ASP A 80 8.63 9.79 -8.41
N ASP A 81 9.14 9.02 -9.36
CA ASP A 81 10.18 9.38 -10.32
C ASP A 81 9.80 8.79 -11.68
N PRO A 82 9.52 9.63 -12.69
CA PRO A 82 9.05 9.17 -14.01
C PRO A 82 10.09 8.34 -14.77
N ASN A 83 11.33 8.26 -14.30
CA ASN A 83 12.40 7.46 -14.91
C ASN A 83 12.58 6.09 -14.25
N LYS A 84 11.81 5.79 -13.21
CA LYS A 84 11.84 4.49 -12.54
C LYS A 84 10.60 3.69 -12.90
N GLU A 85 10.79 2.38 -13.03
CA GLU A 85 9.70 1.44 -13.25
C GLU A 85 9.12 0.99 -11.91
N ASP A 86 7.85 0.63 -11.92
CA ASP A 86 7.17 0.02 -10.79
C ASP A 86 7.73 -1.39 -10.55
N LEU A 87 7.93 -1.72 -9.27
CA LEU A 87 8.37 -3.05 -8.86
C LEU A 87 7.20 -3.75 -8.18
N SER A 88 6.77 -4.87 -8.74
CA SER A 88 5.66 -5.71 -8.24
C SER A 88 6.15 -7.12 -7.94
N GLY A 89 5.32 -7.92 -7.27
CA GLY A 89 5.66 -9.31 -6.92
C GLY A 89 6.13 -9.51 -5.48
N TYR A 90 6.04 -8.48 -4.64
CA TYR A 90 6.43 -8.60 -3.24
C TYR A 90 5.39 -9.38 -2.43
N ASP A 91 5.83 -10.43 -1.73
CA ASP A 91 4.96 -11.27 -0.91
C ASP A 91 4.42 -10.54 0.34
N ASP A 92 5.17 -9.55 0.83
CA ASP A 92 4.86 -8.77 2.02
C ASP A 92 5.39 -7.33 1.93
N LEU A 93 4.82 -6.48 2.78
CA LEU A 93 5.13 -5.05 2.83
C LEU A 93 6.54 -4.80 3.38
N GLU A 94 6.98 -5.59 4.36
CA GLU A 94 8.29 -5.45 4.96
C GLU A 94 9.41 -5.67 3.95
N SER A 95 9.21 -6.56 2.98
CA SER A 95 10.15 -6.77 1.87
C SER A 95 10.23 -5.53 0.99
N VAL A 96 9.11 -4.88 0.68
CA VAL A 96 9.10 -3.60 -0.04
C VAL A 96 9.88 -2.53 0.74
N LEU A 97 9.58 -2.39 2.04
CA LEU A 97 10.18 -1.35 2.89
C LEU A 97 11.69 -1.51 3.10
N ARG A 98 12.23 -2.73 2.94
CA ARG A 98 13.68 -3.01 2.97
C ARG A 98 14.38 -2.67 1.66
N ASP A 99 13.67 -2.77 0.54
CA ASP A 99 14.22 -2.55 -0.79
C ASP A 99 14.34 -1.06 -1.16
N ILE A 100 13.56 -0.19 -0.51
CA ILE A 100 13.54 1.27 -0.74
C ILE A 100 14.49 2.08 0.15
#